data_AF-A0A0P9EVK1-F1
#
_entry.id   AF-A0A0P9EVK1-F1
#
_cell.length_a   1.000
_cell.length_b   1.000
_cell.length_c   1.000
_cell.angle_alpha   90.00
_cell.angle_beta   90.00
_cell.angle_gamma   90.00
#
_symmetry.space_group_name_H-M   'P 1'
#
loop_
_entity.id
_entity.type
_entity.pdbx_description
1 polymer ?
#
loop_
_entity_poly.entity_id
_entity_poly.type
_entity_poly.pdbx_seq_one_letter_code
_entity_poly.pdbx_strand_id
1 'polypeptide(L)'
;MATHLINSVQRHTSMRMAAPDTSNSWRTQAIDAFIHGKHDNLAALRVDLAARVAALTGQPIAPEAIAVTRASKIARVVVDGVRFQLQNGELSILRTCVECGLTTHASPPISSRADLGYALAGWQPRGNCCTPDEDEDWALW
;
A
#
# COMPACT_ATOMS: atom_id res chain seq x y z
N MET A 1 35.19 75.09 -26.92
CA MET A 1 36.12 73.97 -26.64
C MET A 1 36.12 73.76 -25.14
N ALA A 2 35.46 72.69 -24.70
CA ALA A 2 35.14 72.40 -23.31
C ALA A 2 35.95 71.21 -22.82
N THR A 3 36.52 71.31 -21.62
CA THR A 3 37.18 70.17 -20.95
C THR A 3 36.76 70.16 -19.48
N HIS A 4 35.64 69.48 -19.20
CA HIS A 4 35.28 69.11 -17.82
C HIS A 4 35.77 67.69 -17.55
N LEU A 5 36.71 67.57 -16.62
CA LEU A 5 37.15 66.29 -16.04
C LEU A 5 36.05 65.77 -15.11
N ILE A 6 35.41 64.66 -15.47
CA ILE A 6 34.46 63.96 -14.60
C ILE A 6 35.22 62.84 -13.89
N ASN A 7 35.37 63.01 -12.58
CA ASN A 7 36.01 62.06 -11.67
C ASN A 7 35.08 60.83 -11.50
N SER A 8 35.55 59.65 -11.88
CA SER A 8 34.81 58.39 -11.79
C SER A 8 34.86 57.84 -10.35
N VAL A 9 33.73 57.88 -9.64
CA VAL A 9 33.57 57.24 -8.33
C VAL A 9 33.23 55.76 -8.55
N GLN A 10 34.20 54.88 -8.30
CA GLN A 10 34.03 53.43 -8.39
C GLN A 10 33.31 52.93 -7.13
N ARG A 11 31.99 52.76 -7.21
CA ARG A 11 31.20 52.12 -6.14
C ARG A 11 31.41 50.61 -6.22
N HIS A 12 32.19 50.07 -5.30
CA HIS A 12 32.23 48.62 -5.09
C HIS A 12 30.90 48.16 -4.48
N THR A 13 30.01 47.65 -5.33
CA THR A 13 28.82 46.93 -4.91
C THR A 13 29.28 45.61 -4.30
N SER A 14 29.38 45.57 -2.97
CA SER A 14 29.65 44.34 -2.24
C SER A 14 28.44 43.42 -2.43
N MET A 15 28.56 42.43 -3.32
CA MET A 15 27.61 41.34 -3.46
C MET A 15 27.62 40.54 -2.17
N ARG A 16 26.70 40.89 -1.27
CA ARG A 16 26.33 40.03 -0.15
C ARG A 16 25.58 38.85 -0.76
N MET A 17 26.30 37.76 -1.02
CA MET A 17 25.67 36.47 -1.32
C MET A 17 24.76 36.15 -0.13
N ALA A 18 23.44 36.28 -0.33
CA ALA A 18 22.48 35.69 0.57
C ALA A 18 22.79 34.19 0.60
N ALA A 19 23.19 33.68 1.77
CA ALA A 19 23.36 32.25 1.95
C ALA A 19 22.05 31.59 1.49
N PRO A 20 22.10 30.56 0.63
CA PRO A 20 20.90 29.81 0.33
C PRO A 20 20.32 29.36 1.66
N ASP A 21 19.01 29.47 1.81
CA ASP A 21 18.26 29.17 3.02
C ASP A 21 18.30 27.64 3.26
N THR A 22 19.48 27.13 3.64
CA THR A 22 19.83 25.71 3.83
C THR A 22 19.01 25.07 4.94
N SER A 23 18.39 25.90 5.79
CA SER A 23 17.41 25.49 6.80
C SER A 23 16.18 24.81 6.18
N ASN A 24 15.74 25.25 5.00
CA ASN A 24 14.57 24.67 4.32
C ASN A 24 14.93 23.53 3.35
N SER A 25 16.16 23.46 2.87
CA SER A 25 16.54 22.47 1.85
C SER A 25 16.49 21.03 2.38
N TRP A 26 16.96 20.78 3.60
CA TRP A 26 16.96 19.42 4.17
C TRP A 26 15.54 18.95 4.52
N ARG A 27 14.66 19.86 4.97
CA ARG A 27 13.25 19.53 5.26
C ARG A 27 12.49 19.19 3.99
N THR A 28 12.64 20.00 2.94
CA THR A 28 12.03 19.73 1.63
C THR A 28 12.53 18.40 1.07
N GLN A 29 13.85 18.14 1.11
CA GLN A 29 14.41 16.85 0.68
C GLN A 29 13.88 15.67 1.49
N ALA A 30 13.71 15.80 2.80
CA ALA A 30 13.14 14.75 3.64
C ALA A 30 11.66 14.49 3.33
N ILE A 31 10.87 15.53 3.07
CA ILE A 31 9.47 15.42 2.65
C ILE A 31 9.39 14.76 1.27
N ASP A 32 10.20 15.19 0.31
CA ASP A 32 10.24 14.62 -1.03
C ASP A 32 10.65 13.14 -1.00
N ALA A 33 11.68 12.79 -0.23
CA ALA A 33 12.11 11.41 -0.03
C ALA A 33 11.00 10.56 0.61
N PHE A 34 10.27 11.12 1.58
CA PHE A 34 9.13 10.45 2.20
C PHE A 34 7.97 10.23 1.22
N ILE A 35 7.63 11.23 0.41
CA ILE A 35 6.56 11.16 -0.60
C ILE A 35 6.93 10.16 -1.72
N HIS A 36 8.17 10.22 -2.23
CA HIS A 36 8.66 9.31 -3.26
C HIS A 36 8.78 7.88 -2.73
N GLY A 37 9.43 7.68 -1.58
CA GLY A 37 9.56 6.37 -0.96
C GLY A 37 8.20 5.72 -0.64
N LYS A 38 7.17 6.51 -0.32
CA LYS A 38 5.80 6.01 -0.20
C LYS A 38 5.20 5.57 -1.53
N HIS A 39 5.40 6.30 -2.61
CA HIS A 39 4.90 5.90 -3.92
C HIS A 39 5.57 4.62 -4.43
N ASP A 40 6.89 4.52 -4.28
CA ASP A 40 7.66 3.35 -4.70
C ASP A 40 7.21 2.09 -3.95
N ASN A 41 6.95 2.21 -2.65
CA ASN A 41 6.45 1.10 -1.83
C ASN A 41 5.07 0.59 -2.30
N LEU A 42 4.18 1.51 -2.70
CA LEU A 42 2.85 1.14 -3.18
C LEU A 42 2.88 0.56 -4.59
N ALA A 43 3.76 1.05 -5.45
CA ALA A 43 3.99 0.45 -6.77
C ALA A 43 4.54 -0.98 -6.62
N ALA A 44 5.51 -1.18 -5.72
CA ALA A 44 6.05 -2.50 -5.40
C ALA A 44 4.96 -3.47 -4.91
N LEU A 45 4.06 -3.04 -4.02
CA LEU A 45 2.93 -3.86 -3.55
C LEU A 45 1.99 -4.29 -4.67
N ARG A 46 1.73 -3.41 -5.66
CA ARG A 46 0.90 -3.76 -6.82
C ARG A 46 1.60 -4.80 -7.69
N VAL A 47 2.87 -4.57 -8.00
CA VAL A 47 3.66 -5.50 -8.83
C VAL A 47 3.75 -6.87 -8.16
N ASP A 48 3.99 -6.93 -6.85
CA ASP A 48 4.08 -8.20 -6.11
C ASP A 48 2.74 -8.95 -6.15
N LEU A 49 1.62 -8.27 -5.86
CA LEU A 49 0.32 -8.92 -5.93
C LEU A 49 -0.02 -9.39 -7.36
N ALA A 50 0.24 -8.57 -8.39
CA ALA A 50 0.01 -8.93 -9.78
C ALA A 50 0.81 -10.19 -10.17
N ALA A 51 2.10 -10.22 -9.85
CA ALA A 51 2.99 -11.34 -10.18
C ALA A 51 2.55 -12.64 -9.50
N ARG A 52 2.20 -12.60 -8.21
CA ARG A 52 1.80 -13.81 -7.47
C ARG A 52 0.48 -14.38 -7.95
N VAL A 53 -0.53 -13.53 -8.16
CA VAL A 53 -1.82 -14.02 -8.66
C VAL A 53 -1.65 -14.55 -10.08
N ALA A 54 -0.92 -13.85 -10.96
CA ALA A 54 -0.65 -14.34 -12.31
C ALA A 54 0.10 -15.67 -12.32
N ALA A 55 1.08 -15.88 -11.43
CA ALA A 55 1.77 -17.16 -11.31
C ALA A 55 0.84 -18.31 -10.89
N LEU A 56 -0.13 -18.04 -10.02
CA LEU A 56 -1.07 -19.04 -9.52
C LEU A 56 -2.19 -19.35 -10.52
N THR A 57 -2.81 -18.32 -11.10
CA THR A 57 -4.01 -18.44 -11.95
C THR A 57 -3.69 -18.52 -13.44
N GLY A 58 -2.49 -18.13 -13.86
CA GLY A 58 -2.14 -17.97 -15.27
C GLY A 58 -2.76 -16.72 -15.93
N GLN A 59 -3.49 -15.90 -15.17
CA GLN A 59 -4.14 -14.70 -15.69
C GLN A 59 -3.24 -13.47 -15.51
N PRO A 60 -2.89 -12.73 -16.57
CA PRO A 60 -2.14 -11.49 -16.43
C PRO A 60 -3.01 -10.42 -15.76
N ILE A 61 -2.43 -9.70 -14.81
CA ILE A 61 -3.09 -8.61 -14.09
C ILE A 61 -2.28 -7.34 -14.29
N ALA A 62 -2.93 -6.30 -14.80
CA ALA A 62 -2.34 -4.97 -14.86
C ALA A 62 -2.17 -4.41 -13.43
N PRO A 63 -0.96 -4.04 -12.98
CA PRO A 63 -0.76 -3.48 -11.65
C PRO A 63 -1.66 -2.28 -11.33
N GLU A 64 -2.06 -1.51 -12.35
CA GLU A 64 -2.93 -0.35 -12.24
C GLU A 64 -4.37 -0.72 -11.82
N ALA A 65 -4.82 -1.94 -12.10
CA ALA A 65 -6.11 -2.45 -11.66
C ALA A 65 -6.14 -2.82 -10.16
N ILE A 66 -4.99 -2.79 -9.49
CA ILE A 66 -4.85 -3.18 -8.09
C ILE A 66 -5.08 -1.98 -7.17
N ALA A 67 -6.08 -2.11 -6.31
CA ALA A 67 -6.38 -1.15 -5.27
C ALA A 67 -5.42 -1.34 -4.09
N VAL A 68 -4.84 -0.25 -3.59
CA VAL A 68 -3.93 -0.29 -2.42
C VAL A 68 -4.42 0.64 -1.33
N THR A 69 -4.66 0.10 -0.15
CA THR A 69 -4.94 0.87 1.07
C THR A 69 -3.63 1.26 1.73
N ARG A 70 -3.23 2.53 1.57
CA ARG A 70 -1.93 3.03 2.06
C ARG A 70 -1.74 2.87 3.56
N ALA A 71 -2.77 3.15 4.36
CA ALA A 71 -2.70 3.13 5.82
C ALA A 71 -2.34 1.75 6.37
N SER A 72 -2.89 0.70 5.76
CA SER A 72 -2.74 -0.69 6.22
C SER A 72 -1.74 -1.50 5.40
N LYS A 73 -1.13 -0.91 4.36
CA LYS A 73 -0.26 -1.60 3.38
C LYS A 73 -0.90 -2.87 2.80
N ILE A 74 -2.16 -2.75 2.41
CA ILE A 74 -2.94 -3.86 1.84
C ILE A 74 -3.14 -3.58 0.35
N ALA A 75 -2.79 -4.54 -0.50
CA ALA A 75 -3.15 -4.53 -1.93
C ALA A 75 -4.27 -5.55 -2.20
N ARG A 76 -5.22 -5.20 -3.06
CA ARG A 76 -6.39 -6.05 -3.39
C ARG A 76 -6.72 -6.02 -4.88
N VAL A 77 -7.15 -7.17 -5.38
CA VAL A 77 -7.62 -7.34 -6.76
C VAL A 77 -8.70 -8.41 -6.82
N VAL A 78 -9.58 -8.33 -7.83
CA VAL A 78 -10.59 -9.35 -8.10
C VAL A 78 -10.25 -10.03 -9.42
N VAL A 79 -10.17 -11.36 -9.41
CA VAL A 79 -9.93 -12.19 -10.60
C VAL A 79 -10.94 -13.31 -10.60
N ASP A 80 -11.71 -13.45 -11.68
CA ASP A 80 -12.77 -14.46 -11.82
C ASP A 80 -13.74 -14.50 -10.61
N GLY A 81 -14.08 -13.33 -10.08
CA GLY A 81 -14.95 -13.19 -8.90
C GLY A 81 -14.27 -13.49 -7.55
N VAL A 82 -13.01 -13.91 -7.54
CA VAL A 82 -12.24 -14.17 -6.32
C VAL A 82 -11.46 -12.93 -5.91
N ARG A 83 -11.67 -12.48 -4.66
CA ARG A 83 -10.96 -11.32 -4.09
C ARG A 83 -9.64 -11.76 -3.50
N PHE A 84 -8.53 -11.40 -4.13
CA PHE A 84 -7.18 -11.61 -3.60
C PHE A 84 -6.73 -10.41 -2.77
N GLN A 85 -5.93 -10.68 -1.76
CA GLN A 85 -5.31 -9.68 -0.89
C GLN A 85 -3.84 -10.02 -0.68
N LEU A 86 -2.97 -9.01 -0.75
CA LEU A 86 -1.61 -9.08 -0.24
C LEU A 86 -1.50 -8.14 0.97
N GLN A 87 -1.12 -8.70 2.11
CA GLN A 87 -0.91 -7.95 3.36
C GLN A 87 0.33 -8.52 4.06
N ASN A 88 1.24 -7.66 4.50
CA ASN A 88 2.47 -8.08 5.18
C ASN A 88 3.31 -9.13 4.41
N GLY A 89 3.22 -9.14 3.07
CA GLY A 89 3.92 -10.10 2.21
C GLY A 89 3.22 -11.46 2.04
N GLU A 90 2.08 -11.65 2.70
CA GLU A 90 1.26 -12.85 2.63
C GLU A 90 0.09 -12.65 1.68
N LEU A 91 -0.06 -13.58 0.74
CA LEU A 91 -1.19 -13.62 -0.19
C LEU A 91 -2.32 -14.43 0.44
N SER A 92 -3.55 -13.93 0.37
CA SER A 92 -4.76 -14.62 0.82
C SER A 92 -5.93 -14.30 -0.10
N ILE A 93 -7.04 -15.05 0.04
CA ILE A 93 -8.33 -14.65 -0.54
C ILE A 93 -9.27 -14.13 0.54
N LEU A 94 -10.19 -13.26 0.15
CA LEU A 94 -11.20 -12.68 1.03
C LEU A 94 -12.59 -13.25 0.74
N ARG A 95 -13.17 -13.91 1.74
CA ARG A 95 -14.54 -14.45 1.69
C ARG A 95 -15.37 -13.93 2.83
N THR A 96 -16.67 -13.79 2.59
CA THR A 96 -17.64 -13.53 3.66
C THR A 96 -17.87 -14.81 4.45
N CYS A 97 -18.26 -14.66 5.72
CA CYS A 97 -18.72 -15.78 6.56
C CYS A 97 -19.77 -16.59 5.80
N VAL A 98 -19.62 -17.92 5.79
CA VAL A 98 -20.55 -18.81 5.08
C VAL A 98 -21.93 -18.90 5.74
N GLU A 99 -22.03 -18.54 7.02
CA GLU A 99 -23.29 -18.62 7.79
C GLU A 99 -24.04 -17.28 7.79
N CYS A 100 -23.41 -16.21 8.29
CA CYS A 100 -24.09 -14.91 8.40
C CYS A 100 -23.87 -13.97 7.22
N GLY A 101 -22.81 -14.16 6.41
CA GLY A 101 -22.47 -13.26 5.31
C GLY A 101 -21.97 -11.85 5.71
N LEU A 102 -21.99 -11.50 7.00
CA LEU A 102 -21.74 -10.13 7.47
C LEU A 102 -20.26 -9.78 7.64
N THR A 103 -19.44 -10.77 8.00
CA THR A 103 -18.01 -10.56 8.28
C THR A 103 -17.16 -11.07 7.11
N THR A 104 -16.10 -10.35 6.76
CA THR A 104 -15.13 -10.77 5.74
C THR A 104 -13.86 -11.26 6.43
N HIS A 105 -13.38 -12.41 6.00
CA HIS A 105 -12.21 -13.09 6.55
C HIS A 105 -11.16 -13.31 5.46
N ALA A 106 -9.90 -13.38 5.86
CA ALA A 106 -8.79 -13.77 5.01
C ALA A 106 -8.50 -15.27 5.18
N SER A 107 -8.21 -15.96 4.08
CA SER A 107 -7.74 -17.34 4.11
C SER A 107 -6.38 -17.46 4.81
N PRO A 108 -5.97 -18.68 5.20
CA PRO A 108 -4.55 -18.95 5.42
C PRO A 108 -3.69 -18.50 4.24
N PRO A 109 -2.38 -18.21 4.47
CA PRO A 109 -1.48 -17.78 3.42
C PRO A 109 -1.40 -18.75 2.23
N ILE A 110 -1.34 -18.20 1.03
CA ILE A 110 -1.30 -18.92 -0.24
C ILE A 110 0.09 -18.76 -0.84
N SER A 111 0.85 -19.84 -0.89
CA SER A 111 2.20 -19.90 -1.49
C SER A 111 2.25 -20.80 -2.73
N SER A 112 1.28 -21.69 -2.88
CA SER A 112 1.23 -22.69 -3.93
C SER A 112 -0.18 -22.84 -4.54
N ARG A 113 -0.27 -23.55 -5.67
CA ARG A 113 -1.58 -23.90 -6.26
C ARG A 113 -2.40 -24.84 -5.37
N ALA A 114 -1.75 -25.67 -4.55
CA ALA A 114 -2.45 -26.52 -3.60
C ALA A 114 -3.12 -25.68 -2.50
N ASP A 115 -2.42 -24.69 -1.96
CA ASP A 115 -2.98 -23.75 -0.97
C ASP A 115 -4.14 -22.96 -1.58
N LEU A 116 -4.01 -22.51 -2.83
CA LEU A 116 -5.08 -21.85 -3.55
C LEU A 116 -6.28 -22.79 -3.73
N GLY A 117 -6.05 -24.04 -4.12
CA GLY A 117 -7.10 -25.05 -4.25
C GLY A 117 -7.84 -25.29 -2.93
N TYR A 118 -7.11 -25.39 -1.82
CA TYR A 118 -7.70 -25.47 -0.48
C TYR A 118 -8.51 -24.22 -0.14
N ALA A 119 -7.94 -23.02 -0.34
CA ALA A 119 -8.62 -21.78 -0.07
C ALA A 119 -9.93 -21.64 -0.88
N LEU A 120 -9.94 -22.16 -2.11
CA LEU A 120 -11.11 -22.11 -2.99
C LEU A 120 -12.18 -23.16 -2.65
N ALA A 121 -11.80 -24.40 -2.37
CA ALA A 121 -12.74 -25.50 -2.24
C ALA A 121 -12.97 -25.96 -0.78
N GLY A 122 -11.93 -25.96 0.04
CA GLY A 122 -11.97 -26.50 1.40
C GLY A 122 -12.15 -25.46 2.50
N TRP A 123 -11.70 -24.22 2.27
CA TRP A 123 -11.76 -23.18 3.30
C TRP A 123 -13.13 -22.48 3.35
N GLN A 124 -13.74 -22.54 4.53
CA GLN A 124 -15.04 -21.94 4.84
C GLN A 124 -14.90 -21.05 6.09
N PRO A 125 -14.81 -19.72 5.94
CA PRO A 125 -14.71 -18.84 7.09
C PRO A 125 -16.01 -18.81 7.88
N ARG A 126 -15.91 -18.91 9.20
CA ARG A 126 -17.01 -18.70 10.15
C ARG A 126 -16.66 -17.51 11.04
N GLY A 127 -17.62 -16.61 11.22
CA GLY A 127 -17.46 -15.45 12.10
C GLY A 127 -17.76 -15.81 13.56
N ASN A 128 -17.14 -15.09 14.50
CA ASN A 128 -17.42 -15.25 15.94
C ASN A 128 -18.88 -14.96 16.31
N CYS A 129 -19.65 -14.25 15.48
CA CYS A 129 -21.09 -14.08 15.70
C CYS A 129 -21.90 -15.36 15.44
N CYS A 130 -21.27 -16.44 14.97
CA CYS A 130 -21.90 -17.70 14.65
C CYS A 130 -21.36 -18.88 15.47
N THR A 131 -20.38 -18.65 16.35
CA THR A 131 -20.09 -19.65 17.39
C THR A 131 -21.31 -19.68 18.32
N PRO A 132 -21.98 -20.83 18.48
CA PRO A 132 -23.01 -20.94 19.50
C PRO A 132 -22.36 -20.57 20.84
N ASP A 133 -23.04 -19.73 21.62
CA ASP A 133 -22.63 -19.50 23.01
C ASP A 133 -22.65 -20.88 23.68
N GLU A 134 -21.47 -21.43 23.99
CA GLU A 134 -21.33 -22.70 24.72
C GLU A 134 -21.74 -22.56 26.20
N ASP A 135 -22.47 -21.49 26.54
CA ASP A 135 -22.84 -21.11 27.91
C ASP A 135 -24.25 -21.55 28.33
N GLU A 136 -25.01 -22.26 27.49
CA GLU A 136 -26.40 -22.63 27.78
C GLU A 136 -26.67 -24.15 27.74
N ASP A 137 -25.84 -24.95 28.42
CA ASP A 137 -26.09 -26.41 28.54
C ASP A 137 -25.92 -26.99 29.97
N TRP A 138 -26.04 -26.17 31.02
CA TRP A 138 -25.88 -26.68 32.42
C TRP A 138 -27.01 -26.32 33.41
N ALA A 139 -28.09 -25.66 33.00
CA ALA A 139 -29.15 -25.21 33.93
C ALA A 139 -30.52 -25.91 33.79
N LEU A 140 -30.58 -27.08 33.15
CA LEU A 140 -31.79 -27.91 33.08
C LEU A 140 -31.60 -29.29 33.73
N TRP A 141 -31.11 -29.33 34.97
CA TRP A 141 -31.23 -30.48 35.87
C TRP A 141 -31.46 -30.01 37.31
#